data_AF-A0A3M5FMH0-F1
#
_entry.id   AF-A0A3M5FMH0-F1
#
_cell.length_a   1.000
_cell.length_b   1.000
_cell.length_c   1.000
_cell.angle_alpha   90.00
_cell.angle_beta   90.00
_cell.angle_gamma   90.00
#
_symmetry.space_group_name_H-M   'P 1'
#
loop_
_entity.id
_entity.type
_entity.pdbx_description
1 polymer ?
#
loop_
_entity_poly.entity_id
_entity_poly.type
_entity_poly.pdbx_seq_one_letter_code
_entity_poly.pdbx_strand_id
1 'polypeptide(L)'
;MMKGVNMSDEEASRYPHSAISTWSGFVYQGKVALYHCLKLINQGDCNFQLQLDSTDDFAIYKNNELISAHQVKAKIGDYRSNYKDALKKSAAIELDRIAGTKRYFHISQPINDNSDYVDANHERVEFYAYGDLCHCELDKIEELTKQVIKEIYTRQAVVYDDSLVDSNYCLLSDKISSQALVIHAKIQNEGDAQRIAAYEHRVPAESILKDILDANPYERKDYYAIELKARLHTHLEERLADSLPGMSDAAYERARRIYKLIRLSEGGDFKILCQLMKPSEKFSRIQSSDIRRYSDLLHTINIEPILIATTTLLRQRQQILCTNSTILTRANRHKILYL
;
A
#
# COMPACT_ATOMS: atom_id res chain seq x y z
N MET A 1 7.19 -29.93 22.99
CA MET A 1 7.31 -28.58 23.61
C MET A 1 8.53 -27.89 23.01
N MET A 2 8.33 -27.08 21.98
CA MET A 2 9.38 -26.16 21.49
C MET A 2 9.17 -24.83 22.21
N LYS A 3 10.18 -24.40 22.98
CA LYS A 3 10.22 -23.09 23.62
C LYS A 3 10.28 -22.03 22.53
N GLY A 4 9.24 -21.20 22.44
CA GLY A 4 9.30 -19.96 21.69
C GLY A 4 10.37 -19.07 22.32
N VAL A 5 11.34 -18.66 21.52
CA VAL A 5 12.33 -17.66 21.93
C VAL A 5 11.63 -16.31 21.82
N ASN A 6 11.16 -15.78 22.96
CA ASN A 6 10.78 -14.39 23.07
C ASN A 6 12.06 -13.55 22.99
N MET A 7 12.33 -12.96 21.84
CA MET A 7 13.31 -11.89 21.72
C MET A 7 12.84 -10.66 22.50
N SER A 8 13.73 -10.00 23.23
CA SER A 8 13.40 -8.79 23.98
C SER A 8 13.35 -7.57 23.05
N ASP A 9 12.58 -6.53 23.44
CA ASP A 9 12.46 -5.29 22.66
C ASP A 9 13.82 -4.57 22.46
N GLU A 10 14.77 -4.75 23.38
CA GLU A 10 16.15 -4.26 23.27
C GLU A 10 16.98 -5.01 22.21
N GLU A 11 16.70 -6.31 22.00
CA GLU A 11 17.33 -7.08 20.92
C GLU A 11 16.69 -6.77 19.57
N ALA A 12 15.37 -6.53 19.53
CA ALA A 12 14.66 -6.12 18.32
C ALA A 12 15.11 -4.74 17.81
N SER A 13 15.44 -3.80 18.71
CA SER A 13 15.89 -2.44 18.33
C SER A 13 17.29 -2.40 17.69
N ARG A 14 18.05 -3.50 17.75
CA ARG A 14 19.39 -3.61 17.13
C ARG A 14 19.33 -3.92 15.64
N TYR A 15 18.18 -4.35 15.14
CA TYR A 15 17.96 -4.60 13.73
C TYR A 15 17.38 -3.34 13.07
N PRO A 16 17.79 -3.00 11.84
CA PRO A 16 17.16 -1.91 11.09
C PRO A 16 15.66 -2.15 11.04
N HIS A 17 14.84 -1.10 11.22
CA HIS A 17 13.40 -1.19 10.96
C HIS A 17 13.24 -1.86 9.60
N SER A 18 12.54 -2.99 9.57
CA SER A 18 12.45 -3.73 8.32
C SER A 18 11.81 -2.78 7.31
N ALA A 19 12.44 -2.56 6.15
CA ALA A 19 11.88 -1.74 5.10
C ALA A 19 10.43 -2.18 4.82
N ILE A 20 10.12 -3.46 4.98
CA ILE A 20 8.79 -4.07 4.86
C ILE A 20 7.81 -3.58 5.93
N SER A 21 8.22 -3.41 7.19
CA SER A 21 7.40 -2.74 8.21
C SER A 21 7.11 -1.28 7.82
N THR A 22 8.11 -0.56 7.33
CA THR A 22 7.97 0.82 6.83
C THR A 22 7.05 0.89 5.60
N TRP A 23 7.16 -0.06 4.67
CA TRP A 23 6.32 -0.15 3.47
C TRP A 23 4.87 -0.49 3.82
N SER A 24 4.63 -1.45 4.72
CA SER A 24 3.29 -1.76 5.22
C SER A 24 2.66 -0.54 5.90
N GLY A 25 3.47 0.30 6.54
CA GLY A 25 3.09 1.60 7.09
C GLY A 25 2.55 2.57 6.04
N PHE A 26 3.28 2.79 4.93
CA PHE A 26 2.83 3.70 3.86
C PHE A 26 1.58 3.21 3.13
N VAL A 27 1.47 1.89 2.91
CA VAL A 27 0.26 1.31 2.30
C VAL A 27 -0.93 1.49 3.23
N TYR A 28 -0.76 1.21 4.52
CA TYR A 28 -1.80 1.43 5.52
C TYR A 28 -2.18 2.92 5.64
N GLN A 29 -1.21 3.83 5.63
CA GLN A 29 -1.42 5.28 5.58
C GLN A 29 -2.28 5.69 4.37
N GLY A 30 -1.95 5.20 3.17
CA GLY A 30 -2.74 5.48 1.96
C GLY A 30 -4.18 4.96 2.06
N LYS A 31 -4.37 3.75 2.61
CA LYS A 31 -5.71 3.18 2.85
C LYS A 31 -6.52 3.99 3.86
N VAL A 32 -5.90 4.41 4.96
CA VAL A 32 -6.55 5.24 6.00
C VAL A 32 -6.91 6.62 5.45
N ALA A 33 -6.02 7.23 4.67
CA ALA A 33 -6.28 8.50 4.01
C ALA A 33 -7.49 8.40 3.05
N LEU A 34 -7.52 7.35 2.20
CA LEU A 34 -8.64 7.11 1.30
C LEU A 34 -9.95 6.91 2.06
N TYR A 35 -9.96 6.09 3.12
CA TYR A 35 -11.12 5.89 3.98
C TYR A 35 -11.64 7.21 4.55
N HIS A 36 -10.76 8.04 5.11
CA HIS A 36 -11.15 9.33 5.69
C HIS A 36 -11.72 10.27 4.62
N CYS A 37 -11.09 10.38 3.45
CA CYS A 37 -11.60 11.20 2.35
C CYS A 37 -12.98 10.74 1.88
N LEU A 38 -13.19 9.43 1.70
CA LEU A 38 -14.49 8.90 1.32
C LEU A 38 -15.54 9.13 2.41
N LYS A 39 -15.17 9.09 3.69
CA LYS A 39 -16.07 9.43 4.80
C LYS A 39 -16.53 10.90 4.72
N LEU A 40 -15.62 11.83 4.44
CA LEU A 40 -15.96 13.25 4.27
C LEU A 40 -16.87 13.48 3.04
N ILE A 41 -16.54 12.85 1.91
CA ILE A 41 -17.37 12.86 0.69
C ILE A 41 -18.76 12.30 0.99
N ASN A 42 -18.83 11.19 1.72
CA ASN A 42 -20.09 10.57 2.15
C ASN A 42 -20.88 11.46 3.13
N GLN A 43 -20.23 12.39 3.82
CA GLN A 43 -20.90 13.40 4.66
C GLN A 43 -21.32 14.65 3.87
N GLY A 44 -21.03 14.69 2.57
CA GLY A 44 -21.39 15.79 1.67
C GLY A 44 -20.30 16.87 1.50
N ASP A 45 -19.12 16.70 2.10
CA ASP A 45 -18.00 17.61 1.84
C ASP A 45 -17.15 17.09 0.68
N CYS A 46 -17.28 17.74 -0.48
CA CYS A 46 -16.43 17.51 -1.65
C CYS A 46 -15.44 18.66 -1.90
N ASN A 47 -15.45 19.68 -1.05
CA ASN A 47 -14.67 20.90 -1.23
C ASN A 47 -13.42 20.86 -0.36
N PHE A 48 -12.61 19.82 -0.53
CA PHE A 48 -11.33 19.67 0.17
C PHE A 48 -10.27 19.06 -0.75
N GLN A 49 -9.01 19.13 -0.29
CA GLN A 49 -7.86 18.54 -0.95
C GLN A 49 -7.09 17.67 0.05
N LEU A 50 -6.69 16.48 -0.37
CA LEU A 50 -5.85 15.56 0.38
C LEU A 50 -4.37 15.84 0.09
N GLN A 51 -3.58 16.06 1.12
CA GLN A 51 -2.12 16.10 1.06
C GLN A 51 -1.55 14.82 1.69
N LEU A 52 -0.51 14.25 1.08
CA LEU A 52 0.13 13.01 1.54
C LEU A 52 1.60 13.28 1.89
N ASP A 53 2.07 12.68 2.99
CA ASP A 53 3.48 12.61 3.40
C ASP A 53 4.20 13.98 3.40
N SER A 54 3.56 14.98 4.03
CA SER A 54 4.09 16.34 4.12
C SER A 54 3.77 16.97 5.49
N THR A 55 2.63 17.64 5.66
CA THR A 55 2.25 18.29 6.93
C THR A 55 2.10 17.30 8.08
N ASP A 56 1.63 16.11 7.78
CA ASP A 56 1.74 14.91 8.61
C ASP A 56 1.74 13.72 7.64
N ASP A 57 1.49 12.49 8.12
CA ASP A 57 1.36 11.33 7.24
C ASP A 57 0.26 11.58 6.18
N PHE A 58 -0.85 12.22 6.56
CA PHE A 58 -1.73 12.91 5.60
C PHE A 58 -2.46 14.08 6.25
N ALA A 59 -2.99 14.98 5.41
CA ALA A 59 -3.70 16.17 5.86
C ALA A 59 -4.84 16.55 4.92
N ILE A 60 -5.88 17.16 5.47
CA ILE A 60 -7.02 17.70 4.73
C ILE A 60 -6.92 19.22 4.69
N TYR A 61 -6.95 19.77 3.48
CA TYR A 61 -6.90 21.20 3.22
C TYR A 61 -8.17 21.70 2.56
N LYS A 62 -8.54 22.95 2.84
CA LYS A 62 -9.64 23.65 2.19
C LYS A 62 -9.27 25.12 2.02
N ASN A 63 -9.36 25.65 0.81
CA ASN A 63 -8.95 27.03 0.49
C ASN A 63 -7.54 27.37 1.00
N ASN A 64 -6.60 26.43 0.84
CA ASN A 64 -5.23 26.48 1.36
C ASN A 64 -5.06 26.50 2.89
N GLU A 65 -6.14 26.38 3.66
CA GLU A 65 -6.09 26.24 5.12
C GLU A 65 -6.10 24.77 5.54
N LEU A 66 -5.31 24.44 6.55
CA LEU A 66 -5.28 23.09 7.13
C LEU A 66 -6.51 22.86 8.01
N ILE A 67 -7.35 21.89 7.62
CA ILE A 67 -8.56 21.51 8.34
C ILE A 67 -8.27 20.44 9.38
N SER A 68 -7.50 19.42 8.99
CA SER A 68 -7.07 18.37 9.91
C SER A 68 -5.74 17.75 9.50
N ALA A 69 -4.92 17.43 10.49
CA ALA A 69 -3.68 16.67 10.35
C ALA A 69 -3.85 15.26 10.93
N HIS A 70 -3.27 14.27 10.26
CA HIS A 70 -3.47 12.87 10.60
C HIS A 70 -2.15 12.11 10.62
N GLN A 71 -1.81 11.58 11.79
CA GLN A 71 -0.66 10.71 11.99
C GLN A 71 -1.13 9.25 12.03
N VAL A 72 -0.45 8.37 11.32
CA VAL A 72 -0.78 6.96 11.16
C VAL A 72 0.37 6.08 11.66
N LYS A 73 0.03 5.05 12.45
CA LYS A 73 0.99 4.07 12.96
C LYS A 73 0.47 2.64 12.77
N ALA A 74 1.25 1.85 12.05
CA ALA A 74 0.99 0.43 11.80
C ALA A 74 1.94 -0.44 12.63
N LYS A 75 1.39 -1.37 13.43
CA LYS A 75 2.11 -2.47 14.12
C LYS A 75 3.33 -2.05 14.97
N ILE A 76 3.17 -1.07 15.87
CA ILE A 76 4.26 -0.52 16.71
C ILE A 76 4.33 -1.15 18.12
N GLY A 77 3.31 -1.90 18.53
CA GLY A 77 3.19 -2.55 19.85
C GLY A 77 1.95 -2.09 20.62
N ASP A 78 1.60 -2.80 21.70
CA ASP A 78 0.27 -2.66 22.33
C ASP A 78 0.29 -1.70 23.53
N TYR A 79 1.45 -1.09 23.80
CA TYR A 79 1.64 -0.11 24.86
C TYR A 79 1.65 1.31 24.32
N ARG A 80 0.85 2.20 24.92
CA ARG A 80 0.82 3.64 24.62
C ARG A 80 2.20 4.30 24.64
N SER A 81 3.10 3.85 25.52
CA SER A 81 4.47 4.36 25.61
C SER A 81 5.24 4.28 24.29
N ASN A 82 4.94 3.29 23.45
CA ASN A 82 5.59 3.10 22.15
C ASN A 82 5.22 4.21 21.15
N TYR A 83 4.17 4.97 21.44
CA TYR A 83 3.64 6.05 20.61
C TYR A 83 3.99 7.44 21.12
N LYS A 84 4.70 7.56 22.24
CA LYS A 84 4.96 8.84 22.94
C LYS A 84 5.54 9.92 22.03
N ASP A 85 6.56 9.58 21.24
CA ASP A 85 7.23 10.55 20.37
C ASP A 85 6.35 10.96 19.19
N ALA A 86 5.59 10.01 18.64
CA ALA A 86 4.63 10.28 17.58
C ALA A 86 3.49 11.19 18.08
N LEU A 87 2.93 10.93 19.27
CA LEU A 87 1.89 11.76 19.87
C LEU A 87 2.37 13.19 20.14
N LYS A 88 3.60 13.34 20.66
CA LYS A 88 4.23 14.66 20.84
C LYS A 88 4.41 15.40 19.52
N LYS A 89 4.89 14.70 18.49
CA LYS A 89 5.05 15.29 17.15
C LYS A 89 3.71 15.76 16.57
N SER A 90 2.67 14.93 16.68
CA SER A 90 1.33 15.29 16.20
C SER A 90 0.75 16.50 16.94
N ALA A 91 1.01 16.63 18.24
CA ALA A 91 0.55 17.76 19.05
C ALA A 91 1.32 19.07 18.80
N ALA A 92 2.51 19.00 18.18
CA ALA A 92 3.33 20.17 17.95
C ALA A 92 2.61 21.21 17.09
N ILE A 93 2.86 22.48 17.42
CA ILE A 93 2.45 23.63 16.61
C ILE A 93 3.61 23.96 15.67
N GLU A 94 3.47 23.61 14.40
CA GLU A 94 4.50 23.86 13.37
C GLU A 94 3.87 24.12 12.02
N LEU A 95 4.45 25.08 11.27
CA LEU A 95 3.97 25.50 9.96
C LEU A 95 2.46 25.79 9.98
N ASP A 96 1.67 24.99 9.26
CA ASP A 96 0.22 25.13 9.15
C ASP A 96 -0.55 24.53 10.33
N ARG A 97 0.10 23.70 11.16
CA ARG A 97 -0.51 23.12 12.38
C ARG A 97 -0.54 24.17 13.46
N ILE A 98 -1.49 25.11 13.35
CA ILE A 98 -1.69 26.18 14.32
C ILE A 98 -2.52 25.71 15.52
N ALA A 99 -2.65 26.58 16.53
CA ALA A 99 -3.49 26.29 17.68
C ALA A 99 -4.95 26.03 17.27
N GLY A 100 -5.57 24.97 17.80
CA GLY A 100 -6.95 24.58 17.47
C GLY A 100 -7.12 23.75 16.19
N THR A 101 -6.05 23.45 15.43
CA THR A 101 -6.13 22.51 14.31
C THR A 101 -6.60 21.12 14.79
N LYS A 102 -7.51 20.48 14.05
CA LYS A 102 -7.92 19.10 14.39
C LYS A 102 -6.78 18.14 14.11
N ARG A 103 -6.42 17.32 15.10
CA ARG A 103 -5.31 16.36 15.01
C ARG A 103 -5.81 14.98 15.34
N TYR A 104 -5.62 14.04 14.43
CA TYR A 104 -6.04 12.67 14.61
C TYR A 104 -4.86 11.71 14.62
N PHE A 105 -4.95 10.70 15.47
CA PHE A 105 -3.98 9.65 15.58
C PHE A 105 -4.63 8.30 15.25
N HIS A 106 -4.11 7.67 14.20
CA HIS A 106 -4.61 6.40 13.68
C HIS A 106 -3.67 5.27 14.07
N ILE A 107 -4.22 4.25 14.71
CA ILE A 107 -3.48 3.05 15.12
C ILE A 107 -4.10 1.80 14.49
N SER A 108 -3.24 0.83 14.14
CA SER A 108 -3.69 -0.40 13.49
C SER A 108 -4.09 -1.52 14.43
N GLN A 109 -3.92 -1.34 15.74
CA GLN A 109 -4.08 -2.39 16.74
C GLN A 109 -4.50 -1.75 18.05
N PRO A 110 -5.22 -2.49 18.91
CA PRO A 110 -5.61 -1.98 20.22
C PRO A 110 -4.37 -1.69 21.06
N ILE A 111 -4.48 -0.66 21.91
CA ILE A 111 -3.47 -0.30 22.89
C ILE A 111 -4.09 -0.23 24.28
N ASN A 112 -3.25 -0.35 25.30
CA ASN A 112 -3.68 -0.33 26.70
C ASN A 112 -4.38 0.98 27.16
N ASP A 113 -4.16 2.10 26.48
CA ASP A 113 -4.80 3.38 26.73
C ASP A 113 -4.94 4.19 25.43
N ASN A 114 -6.17 4.30 24.94
CA ASN A 114 -6.56 5.03 23.73
C ASN A 114 -7.21 6.40 24.04
N SER A 115 -7.04 6.93 25.26
CA SER A 115 -7.47 8.28 25.60
C SER A 115 -6.70 9.33 24.79
N ASP A 116 -7.37 10.43 24.46
CA ASP A 116 -6.76 11.54 23.73
C ASP A 116 -5.48 12.02 24.42
N TYR A 117 -4.49 12.39 23.63
CA TYR A 117 -3.26 12.99 24.13
C TYR A 117 -3.42 14.51 24.17
N VAL A 118 -3.09 15.12 25.31
CA VAL A 118 -3.03 16.58 25.46
C VAL A 118 -1.60 16.94 25.83
N ASP A 119 -0.96 17.76 24.99
CA ASP A 119 0.41 18.19 25.22
C ASP A 119 0.48 19.44 26.12
N ALA A 120 1.69 19.84 26.51
CA ALA A 120 1.90 21.03 27.34
C ALA A 120 1.44 22.34 26.67
N ASN A 121 1.34 22.35 25.33
CA ASN A 121 0.79 23.47 24.56
C ASN A 121 -0.75 23.50 24.54
N HIS A 122 -1.43 22.62 25.27
CA HIS A 122 -2.88 22.44 25.34
C HIS A 122 -3.55 21.93 24.05
N GLU A 123 -2.76 21.59 23.03
CA GLU A 123 -3.30 20.97 21.82
C GLU A 123 -3.66 19.50 22.10
N ARG A 124 -4.82 19.11 21.59
CA ARG A 124 -5.36 17.75 21.71
C ARG A 124 -5.09 16.98 20.43
N VAL A 125 -4.62 15.75 20.59
CA VAL A 125 -4.53 14.73 19.54
C VAL A 125 -5.54 13.64 19.87
N GLU A 126 -6.57 13.53 19.03
CA GLU A 126 -7.68 12.61 19.22
C GLU A 126 -7.35 11.25 18.60
N PHE A 127 -7.60 10.17 19.34
CA PHE A 127 -7.53 8.83 18.74
C PHE A 127 -8.71 8.64 17.79
N TYR A 128 -8.41 8.32 16.54
CA TYR A 128 -9.42 8.33 15.49
C TYR A 128 -10.43 7.17 15.66
N ALA A 129 -11.72 7.52 15.65
CA ALA A 129 -12.80 6.55 15.79
C ALA A 129 -13.21 5.91 14.45
N TYR A 130 -13.21 4.58 14.42
CA TYR A 130 -13.67 3.71 13.35
C TYR A 130 -14.99 3.03 13.77
N GLY A 131 -15.98 3.82 14.17
CA GLY A 131 -17.17 3.35 14.87
C GLY A 131 -16.91 3.31 16.38
N ASP A 132 -17.15 2.16 17.01
CA ASP A 132 -16.96 1.98 18.46
C ASP A 132 -15.49 1.75 18.86
N LEU A 133 -14.60 1.57 17.89
CA LEU A 133 -13.19 1.30 18.10
C LEU A 133 -12.31 2.50 17.73
N CYS A 134 -11.28 2.77 18.54
CA CYS A 134 -10.26 3.79 18.24
C CYS A 134 -9.02 3.23 17.53
N HIS A 135 -9.17 2.09 16.84
CA HIS A 135 -8.15 1.45 16.03
C HIS A 135 -8.78 0.77 14.83
N CYS A 136 -7.99 0.47 13.80
CA CYS A 136 -8.46 -0.27 12.63
C CYS A 136 -7.38 -1.22 12.11
N GLU A 137 -7.66 -2.51 12.11
CA GLU A 137 -6.70 -3.50 11.61
C GLU A 137 -6.46 -3.34 10.09
N LEU A 138 -5.29 -3.81 9.62
CA LEU A 138 -4.83 -3.62 8.23
C LEU A 138 -5.76 -4.29 7.20
N ASP A 139 -6.42 -5.36 7.58
CA ASP A 139 -7.42 -6.09 6.79
C ASP A 139 -8.81 -5.46 6.92
N LYS A 140 -9.15 -4.89 8.09
CA LYS A 140 -10.45 -4.24 8.35
C LYS A 140 -10.64 -2.88 7.68
N ILE A 141 -9.57 -2.12 7.44
CA ILE A 141 -9.68 -0.82 6.76
C ILE A 141 -10.28 -0.97 5.35
N GLU A 142 -10.00 -2.08 4.68
CA GLU A 142 -10.56 -2.39 3.36
C GLU A 142 -12.08 -2.56 3.41
N GLU A 143 -12.55 -3.38 4.34
CA GLU A 143 -13.98 -3.65 4.55
C GLU A 143 -14.75 -2.34 4.82
N LEU A 144 -14.23 -1.51 5.73
CA LEU A 144 -14.82 -0.21 6.05
C LEU A 144 -14.85 0.73 4.85
N THR A 145 -13.75 0.78 4.08
CA THR A 145 -13.67 1.65 2.91
C THR A 145 -14.68 1.23 1.84
N LYS A 146 -14.78 -0.07 1.56
CA LYS A 146 -15.78 -0.61 0.61
C LYS A 146 -17.20 -0.31 1.07
N GLN A 147 -17.46 -0.39 2.38
CA GLN A 147 -18.77 -0.03 2.93
C GLN A 147 -19.12 1.44 2.67
N VAL A 148 -18.18 2.37 2.88
CA VAL A 148 -18.40 3.79 2.57
C VAL A 148 -18.62 4.01 1.06
N ILE A 149 -17.93 3.28 0.19
CA ILE A 149 -18.16 3.35 -1.27
C ILE A 149 -19.60 2.93 -1.61
N LYS A 150 -20.09 1.83 -1.02
CA LYS A 150 -21.48 1.36 -1.20
C LYS A 150 -22.49 2.42 -0.75
N GLU A 151 -22.23 3.11 0.35
CA GLU A 151 -23.07 4.22 0.85
C GLU A 151 -23.09 5.40 -0.12
N ILE A 152 -21.92 5.79 -0.66
CA ILE A 152 -21.84 6.85 -1.68
C ILE A 152 -22.64 6.48 -2.92
N TYR A 153 -22.49 5.25 -3.43
CA TYR A 153 -23.26 4.79 -4.59
C TYR A 153 -24.77 4.79 -4.34
N THR A 154 -25.18 4.35 -3.16
CA THR A 154 -26.58 4.38 -2.75
C THR A 154 -27.12 5.82 -2.73
N ARG A 155 -26.35 6.78 -2.20
CA ARG A 155 -26.76 8.20 -2.19
C ARG A 155 -26.80 8.82 -3.58
N GLN A 156 -25.85 8.45 -4.46
CA GLN A 156 -25.74 8.96 -5.83
C GLN A 156 -26.62 8.19 -6.83
N ALA A 157 -27.45 7.26 -6.36
CA ALA A 157 -28.30 6.39 -7.18
C ALA A 157 -27.53 5.63 -8.28
N VAL A 158 -26.27 5.27 -8.00
CA VAL A 158 -25.45 4.44 -8.89
C VAL A 158 -25.87 2.99 -8.72
N VAL A 159 -26.07 2.27 -9.84
CA VAL A 159 -26.27 0.82 -9.83
C VAL A 159 -24.91 0.14 -9.70
N TYR A 160 -24.75 -0.70 -8.68
CA TYR A 160 -23.49 -1.38 -8.39
C TYR A 160 -23.70 -2.85 -8.00
N ASP A 161 -22.65 -3.63 -8.20
CA ASP A 161 -22.45 -4.96 -7.63
C ASP A 161 -21.14 -4.99 -6.82
N ASP A 162 -20.86 -6.10 -6.14
CA ASP A 162 -19.63 -6.25 -5.36
C ASP A 162 -18.37 -6.17 -6.24
N SER A 163 -18.44 -6.59 -7.51
CA SER A 163 -17.31 -6.54 -8.44
C SER A 163 -16.92 -5.10 -8.76
N LEU A 164 -17.88 -4.20 -8.95
CA LEU A 164 -17.64 -2.77 -9.18
C LEU A 164 -17.02 -2.13 -7.95
N VAL A 165 -17.54 -2.43 -6.76
CA VAL A 165 -17.02 -1.92 -5.49
C VAL A 165 -15.58 -2.36 -5.28
N ASP A 166 -15.29 -3.64 -5.46
CA ASP A 166 -13.93 -4.20 -5.37
C ASP A 166 -12.99 -3.55 -6.38
N SER A 167 -13.46 -3.37 -7.62
CA SER A 167 -12.65 -2.75 -8.67
C SER A 167 -12.28 -1.32 -8.35
N ASN A 168 -13.24 -0.51 -7.94
CA ASN A 168 -13.01 0.90 -7.66
C ASN A 168 -12.21 1.10 -6.37
N TYR A 169 -12.45 0.29 -5.35
CA TYR A 169 -11.60 0.27 -4.16
C TYR A 169 -10.14 -0.05 -4.54
N CYS A 170 -9.88 -1.15 -5.28
CA CYS A 170 -8.52 -1.56 -5.63
C CYS A 170 -7.76 -0.48 -6.40
N LEU A 171 -8.41 0.13 -7.39
CA LEU A 171 -7.80 1.16 -8.23
C LEU A 171 -7.48 2.43 -7.43
N LEU A 172 -8.42 2.89 -6.60
CA LEU A 172 -8.21 4.08 -5.78
C LEU A 172 -7.20 3.85 -4.67
N SER A 173 -7.27 2.71 -3.99
CA SER A 173 -6.33 2.35 -2.94
C SER A 173 -4.91 2.30 -3.49
N ASP A 174 -4.69 1.71 -4.69
CA ASP A 174 -3.37 1.68 -5.31
C ASP A 174 -2.92 3.08 -5.75
N LYS A 175 -3.83 3.89 -6.33
CA LYS A 175 -3.53 5.29 -6.72
C LYS A 175 -3.02 6.11 -5.53
N ILE A 176 -3.78 6.15 -4.43
CA ILE A 176 -3.43 6.94 -3.24
C ILE A 176 -2.18 6.38 -2.55
N SER A 177 -2.09 5.06 -2.35
CA SER A 177 -0.95 4.45 -1.65
C SER A 177 0.35 4.57 -2.44
N SER A 178 0.29 4.43 -3.77
CA SER A 178 1.46 4.60 -4.64
C SER A 178 1.93 6.05 -4.65
N GLN A 179 1.00 7.01 -4.58
CA GLN A 179 1.34 8.43 -4.50
C GLN A 179 2.07 8.78 -3.20
N ALA A 180 1.59 8.31 -2.05
CA ALA A 180 2.27 8.50 -0.76
C ALA A 180 3.72 7.96 -0.79
N LEU A 181 3.89 6.77 -1.38
CA LEU A 181 5.20 6.13 -1.54
C LEU A 181 6.14 6.91 -2.46
N VAL A 182 5.63 7.42 -3.59
CA VAL A 182 6.43 8.21 -4.55
C VAL A 182 6.88 9.53 -3.92
N ILE A 183 6.00 10.20 -3.17
CA ILE A 183 6.34 11.42 -2.43
C ILE A 183 7.46 11.13 -1.43
N HIS A 184 7.29 10.09 -0.62
CA HIS A 184 8.29 9.67 0.36
C HIS A 184 9.66 9.41 -0.28
N ALA A 185 9.68 8.62 -1.35
CA ALA A 185 10.90 8.26 -2.06
C ALA A 185 11.60 9.48 -2.66
N LYS A 186 10.85 10.49 -3.13
CA LYS A 186 11.42 11.72 -3.67
C LYS A 186 12.01 12.61 -2.57
N ILE A 187 11.31 12.77 -1.45
CA ILE A 187 11.78 13.58 -0.31
C ILE A 187 13.12 13.06 0.24
N GLN A 188 13.26 11.74 0.36
CA GLN A 188 14.49 11.12 0.88
C GLN A 188 15.71 11.30 -0.04
N ASN A 189 15.50 11.35 -1.36
CA ASN A 189 16.61 11.31 -2.32
C ASN A 189 17.00 12.68 -2.88
N GLU A 190 16.09 13.66 -2.89
CA GLU A 190 16.29 14.86 -3.72
C GLU A 190 16.19 16.20 -2.97
N GLY A 191 15.81 16.21 -1.67
CA GLY A 191 15.96 17.38 -0.78
C GLY A 191 14.76 18.35 -0.71
N ASP A 192 15.04 19.64 -0.47
CA ASP A 192 14.03 20.66 -0.12
C ASP A 192 12.98 20.94 -1.21
N ALA A 193 13.37 20.91 -2.49
CA ALA A 193 12.44 21.17 -3.59
C ALA A 193 11.31 20.13 -3.64
N GLN A 194 11.58 18.89 -3.22
CA GLN A 194 10.63 17.79 -3.21
C GLN A 194 9.73 17.85 -2.00
N ARG A 195 10.21 18.39 -0.87
CA ARG A 195 9.35 18.74 0.27
C ARG A 195 8.32 19.80 -0.12
N ILE A 196 8.75 20.84 -0.85
CA ILE A 196 7.84 21.88 -1.37
C ILE A 196 6.86 21.27 -2.37
N ALA A 197 7.34 20.45 -3.31
CA ALA A 197 6.46 19.78 -4.28
C ALA A 197 5.43 18.87 -3.60
N ALA A 198 5.80 18.12 -2.57
CA ALA A 198 4.89 17.30 -1.78
C ALA A 198 3.83 18.14 -1.03
N TYR A 199 4.25 19.30 -0.53
CA TYR A 199 3.38 20.22 0.18
C TYR A 199 2.33 20.86 -0.77
N GLU A 200 2.75 21.29 -1.96
CA GLU A 200 1.88 21.89 -2.97
C GLU A 200 1.02 20.86 -3.73
N HIS A 201 1.48 19.61 -3.82
CA HIS A 201 0.75 18.56 -4.53
C HIS A 201 -0.38 17.97 -3.69
N ARG A 202 -1.59 18.46 -3.92
CA ARG A 202 -2.80 18.02 -3.22
C ARG A 202 -3.82 17.40 -4.19
N VAL A 203 -4.45 16.31 -3.76
CA VAL A 203 -5.47 15.57 -4.54
C VAL A 203 -6.86 16.13 -4.23
N PRO A 204 -7.57 16.73 -5.19
CA PRO A 204 -8.93 17.23 -4.95
C PRO A 204 -9.91 16.09 -4.65
N ALA A 205 -10.80 16.28 -3.67
CA ALA A 205 -11.85 15.32 -3.34
C ALA A 205 -12.77 15.02 -4.52
N GLU A 206 -13.04 16.02 -5.36
CA GLU A 206 -13.79 15.85 -6.61
C GLU A 206 -13.14 14.82 -7.54
N SER A 207 -11.81 14.75 -7.61
CA SER A 207 -11.13 13.72 -8.39
C SER A 207 -11.34 12.32 -7.81
N ILE A 208 -11.34 12.19 -6.47
CA ILE A 208 -11.59 10.90 -5.80
C ILE A 208 -13.04 10.46 -6.03
N LEU A 209 -13.99 11.38 -5.90
CA LEU A 209 -15.41 11.13 -6.18
C LEU A 209 -15.63 10.76 -7.65
N LYS A 210 -15.01 11.48 -8.58
CA LYS A 210 -15.08 11.17 -10.01
C LYS A 210 -14.54 9.76 -10.30
N ASP A 211 -13.41 9.39 -9.70
CA ASP A 211 -12.80 8.08 -9.90
C ASP A 211 -13.69 6.90 -9.47
N ILE A 212 -14.54 7.07 -8.43
CA ILE A 212 -15.54 6.05 -8.04
C ILE A 212 -16.80 6.08 -8.90
N LEU A 213 -17.23 7.24 -9.42
CA LEU A 213 -18.49 7.38 -10.15
C LEU A 213 -18.36 7.12 -11.67
N ASP A 214 -17.27 7.56 -12.29
CA ASP A 214 -17.08 7.50 -13.75
C ASP A 214 -16.51 6.15 -14.25
N ALA A 215 -16.38 5.17 -13.36
CA ALA A 215 -15.70 3.92 -13.66
C ALA A 215 -16.63 2.89 -14.31
N ASN A 216 -16.61 2.79 -15.64
CA ASN A 216 -17.17 1.65 -16.36
C ASN A 216 -16.30 0.39 -16.10
N PRO A 217 -16.82 -0.66 -15.41
CA PRO A 217 -16.03 -1.84 -15.01
C PRO A 217 -15.57 -2.70 -16.18
N TYR A 218 -16.17 -2.56 -17.38
CA TYR A 218 -15.88 -3.41 -18.53
C TYR A 218 -14.64 -3.00 -19.35
N GLU A 219 -14.06 -1.82 -19.10
CA GLU A 219 -12.90 -1.32 -19.86
C GLU A 219 -11.56 -1.40 -19.13
N ARG A 220 -11.57 -1.62 -17.80
CA ARG A 220 -10.34 -1.51 -17.00
C ARG A 220 -9.56 -2.83 -16.93
N LYS A 221 -8.79 -3.12 -17.98
CA LYS A 221 -7.74 -4.16 -17.97
C LYS A 221 -6.73 -3.98 -16.82
N ASP A 222 -6.64 -2.77 -16.26
CA ASP A 222 -5.73 -2.42 -15.18
C ASP A 222 -6.18 -2.95 -13.82
N TYR A 223 -7.50 -3.18 -13.61
CA TYR A 223 -8.00 -3.75 -12.36
C TYR A 223 -7.36 -5.11 -12.08
N TYR A 224 -7.41 -6.04 -13.04
CA TYR A 224 -6.84 -7.38 -12.85
C TYR A 224 -5.32 -7.34 -12.67
N ALA A 225 -4.62 -6.36 -13.26
CA ALA A 225 -3.18 -6.20 -13.03
C ALA A 225 -2.91 -5.69 -11.61
N ILE A 226 -3.67 -4.71 -11.13
CA ILE A 226 -3.56 -4.12 -9.79
C ILE A 226 -4.00 -5.11 -8.71
N GLU A 227 -5.08 -5.86 -8.93
CA GLU A 227 -5.54 -6.92 -8.06
C GLU A 227 -4.50 -8.04 -7.95
N LEU A 228 -3.89 -8.45 -9.06
CA LEU A 228 -2.81 -9.44 -9.04
C LEU A 228 -1.61 -8.93 -8.27
N LYS A 229 -1.23 -7.66 -8.50
CA LYS A 229 -0.15 -6.98 -7.79
C LYS A 229 -0.43 -6.95 -6.28
N ALA A 230 -1.64 -6.60 -5.85
CA ALA A 230 -2.03 -6.58 -4.44
C ALA A 230 -2.01 -7.98 -3.81
N ARG A 231 -2.59 -8.99 -4.46
CA ARG A 231 -2.58 -10.38 -3.97
C ARG A 231 -1.18 -10.98 -3.90
N LEU A 232 -0.34 -10.70 -4.91
CA LEU A 232 1.05 -11.11 -4.91
C LEU A 232 1.82 -10.44 -3.76
N HIS A 233 1.56 -9.16 -3.51
CA HIS A 233 2.17 -8.43 -2.41
C HIS A 233 1.82 -9.04 -1.05
N THR A 234 0.53 -9.21 -0.74
CA THR A 234 0.07 -9.82 0.52
C THR A 234 0.68 -11.21 0.71
N HIS A 235 0.67 -12.04 -0.34
CA HIS A 235 1.23 -13.38 -0.26
C HIS A 235 2.74 -13.37 -0.01
N LEU A 236 3.49 -12.47 -0.66
CA LEU A 236 4.91 -12.34 -0.39
C LEU A 236 5.15 -11.83 1.05
N GLU A 237 4.32 -10.90 1.55
CA GLU A 237 4.48 -10.32 2.89
C GLU A 237 4.29 -11.38 3.96
N GLU A 238 3.23 -12.18 3.85
CA GLU A 238 2.96 -13.33 4.71
C GLU A 238 4.14 -14.31 4.71
N ARG A 239 4.62 -14.70 3.52
CA ARG A 239 5.74 -15.64 3.41
C ARG A 239 7.05 -15.10 3.96
N LEU A 240 7.29 -13.79 3.80
CA LEU A 240 8.50 -13.17 4.34
C LEU A 240 8.40 -13.02 5.86
N ALA A 241 7.22 -12.72 6.41
CA ALA A 241 6.96 -12.76 7.85
C ALA A 241 7.29 -14.15 8.44
N ASP A 242 6.88 -15.22 7.75
CA ASP A 242 7.18 -16.60 8.17
C ASP A 242 8.67 -16.96 8.06
N SER A 243 9.38 -16.39 7.08
CA SER A 243 10.77 -16.74 6.75
C SER A 243 11.82 -15.86 7.46
N LEU A 244 11.40 -14.70 7.98
CA LEU A 244 12.23 -13.71 8.68
C LEU A 244 13.09 -14.31 9.80
N PRO A 245 12.59 -15.21 10.68
CA PRO A 245 13.35 -15.77 11.80
C PRO A 245 14.58 -16.62 11.42
N GLY A 246 14.88 -16.82 10.13
CA GLY A 246 16.06 -17.53 9.66
C GLY A 246 16.63 -16.99 8.33
N MET A 247 16.22 -15.80 7.92
CA MET A 247 16.64 -15.20 6.64
C MET A 247 18.00 -14.49 6.77
N SER A 248 18.88 -14.66 5.77
CA SER A 248 20.13 -13.88 5.70
C SER A 248 19.90 -12.46 5.18
N ASP A 249 20.74 -11.51 5.59
CA ASP A 249 20.67 -10.10 5.15
C ASP A 249 20.65 -9.95 3.63
N ALA A 250 21.43 -10.78 2.93
CA ALA A 250 21.48 -10.78 1.46
C ALA A 250 20.17 -11.28 0.83
N ALA A 251 19.50 -12.26 1.44
CA ALA A 251 18.19 -12.74 0.97
C ALA A 251 17.09 -11.71 1.25
N TYR A 252 17.18 -11.04 2.40
CA TYR A 252 16.28 -9.97 2.79
C TYR A 252 16.36 -8.76 1.85
N GLU A 253 17.57 -8.29 1.53
CA GLU A 253 17.77 -7.17 0.59
C GLU A 253 17.32 -7.50 -0.85
N ARG A 254 17.43 -8.77 -1.27
CA ARG A 254 16.90 -9.21 -2.56
C ARG A 254 15.37 -9.19 -2.59
N ALA A 255 14.73 -9.72 -1.56
CA ALA A 255 13.28 -9.65 -1.42
C ALA A 255 12.80 -8.19 -1.51
N ARG A 256 13.43 -7.29 -0.74
CA ARG A 256 13.15 -5.85 -0.73
C ARG A 256 13.22 -5.20 -2.12
N ARG A 257 14.22 -5.54 -2.94
CA ARG A 257 14.34 -5.01 -4.33
C ARG A 257 13.23 -5.53 -5.25
N ILE A 258 12.92 -6.81 -5.17
CA ILE A 258 11.81 -7.43 -5.93
C ILE A 258 10.48 -6.75 -5.59
N TYR A 259 10.21 -6.51 -4.31
CA TYR A 259 9.03 -5.75 -3.87
C TYR A 259 8.97 -4.35 -4.47
N LYS A 260 10.09 -3.60 -4.39
CA LYS A 260 10.18 -2.24 -4.95
C LYS A 260 9.89 -2.24 -6.45
N LEU A 261 10.42 -3.23 -7.18
CA LEU A 261 10.22 -3.38 -8.62
C LEU A 261 8.76 -3.68 -8.99
N ILE A 262 8.13 -4.63 -8.31
CA ILE A 262 6.70 -4.98 -8.52
C ILE A 262 5.79 -3.78 -8.21
N ARG A 263 6.14 -2.95 -7.21
CA ARG A 263 5.32 -1.81 -6.80
C ARG A 263 5.45 -0.60 -7.75
N LEU A 264 6.66 -0.33 -8.22
CA LEU A 264 6.97 0.80 -9.13
C LEU A 264 6.60 0.52 -10.58
N SER A 265 6.43 -0.74 -10.99
CA SER A 265 5.89 -1.05 -12.31
C SER A 265 4.47 -0.52 -12.42
N GLU A 266 4.24 0.35 -13.41
CA GLU A 266 2.89 0.79 -13.79
C GLU A 266 2.05 -0.44 -14.18
N GLY A 267 0.72 -0.35 -14.08
CA GLY A 267 -0.19 -1.48 -14.36
C GLY A 267 0.08 -2.18 -15.71
N GLY A 268 0.56 -1.42 -16.71
CA GLY A 268 1.01 -1.94 -18.00
C GLY A 268 2.32 -2.75 -17.96
N ASP A 269 3.32 -2.30 -17.20
CA ASP A 269 4.63 -2.98 -17.07
C ASP A 269 4.53 -4.28 -16.26
N PHE A 270 3.69 -4.28 -15.22
CA PHE A 270 3.41 -5.50 -14.46
C PHE A 270 2.64 -6.51 -15.31
N LYS A 271 1.67 -6.05 -16.11
CA LYS A 271 0.99 -6.89 -17.09
C LYS A 271 1.96 -7.46 -18.13
N ILE A 272 2.92 -6.66 -18.61
CA ILE A 272 3.99 -7.15 -19.51
C ILE A 272 4.85 -8.20 -18.80
N LEU A 273 5.26 -7.99 -17.54
CA LEU A 273 5.98 -9.00 -16.74
C LEU A 273 5.17 -10.30 -16.63
N CYS A 274 3.89 -10.21 -16.30
CA CYS A 274 3.01 -11.36 -16.17
C CYS A 274 2.73 -12.07 -17.51
N GLN A 275 2.54 -11.33 -18.61
CA GLN A 275 2.40 -11.85 -19.99
C GLN A 275 3.69 -12.47 -20.52
N LEU A 276 4.84 -11.87 -20.21
CA LEU A 276 6.16 -12.41 -20.53
C LEU A 276 6.41 -13.73 -19.78
N MET A 277 5.87 -13.88 -18.57
CA MET A 277 5.99 -15.12 -17.80
C MET A 277 4.97 -16.20 -18.21
N LYS A 278 3.81 -15.82 -18.76
CA LYS A 278 2.78 -16.75 -19.26
C LYS A 278 2.10 -16.18 -20.53
N PRO A 279 2.72 -16.35 -21.73
CA PRO A 279 2.30 -15.69 -22.96
C PRO A 279 0.92 -16.10 -23.50
N SER A 280 0.36 -17.21 -23.01
CA SER A 280 -0.81 -17.87 -23.59
C SER A 280 -2.15 -17.58 -22.89
N GLU A 281 -2.19 -16.81 -21.80
CA GLU A 281 -3.44 -16.52 -21.09
C GLU A 281 -3.99 -15.12 -21.37
N LYS A 282 -5.29 -15.07 -21.71
CA LYS A 282 -6.06 -13.82 -21.70
C LYS A 282 -6.20 -13.39 -20.24
N PHE A 283 -5.67 -12.22 -19.88
CA PHE A 283 -5.78 -11.60 -18.55
C PHE A 283 -7.21 -11.14 -18.25
N SER A 284 -8.13 -12.09 -18.12
CA SER A 284 -9.52 -11.84 -17.71
C SER A 284 -9.81 -12.38 -16.31
N ARG A 285 -8.90 -13.15 -15.69
CA ARG A 285 -9.04 -13.68 -14.32
C ARG A 285 -7.68 -14.13 -13.76
N ILE A 286 -7.43 -13.86 -12.48
CA ILE A 286 -6.25 -14.35 -11.74
C ILE A 286 -6.58 -15.72 -11.13
N GLN A 287 -5.75 -16.75 -11.33
CA GLN A 287 -5.90 -18.03 -10.63
C GLN A 287 -4.96 -18.10 -9.41
N SER A 288 -5.40 -18.72 -8.32
CA SER A 288 -4.59 -18.89 -7.10
C SER A 288 -3.29 -19.69 -7.34
N SER A 289 -3.28 -20.55 -8.36
CA SER A 289 -2.09 -21.24 -8.84
C SER A 289 -1.05 -20.32 -9.46
N ASP A 290 -1.47 -19.17 -9.99
CA ASP A 290 -0.55 -18.20 -10.57
C ASP A 290 0.25 -17.52 -9.44
N ILE A 291 -0.39 -17.14 -8.33
CA ILE A 291 0.28 -16.54 -7.15
C ILE A 291 1.37 -17.46 -6.59
N ARG A 292 1.09 -18.76 -6.40
CA ARG A 292 2.09 -19.74 -5.92
C ARG A 292 3.26 -19.88 -6.90
N ARG A 293 2.98 -20.00 -8.19
CA ARG A 293 4.02 -20.06 -9.23
C ARG A 293 4.87 -18.80 -9.28
N TYR A 294 4.27 -17.61 -9.13
CA TYR A 294 5.01 -16.34 -9.06
C TYR A 294 5.93 -16.30 -7.83
N SER A 295 5.42 -16.74 -6.67
CA SER A 295 6.18 -16.84 -5.43
C SER A 295 7.37 -17.79 -5.55
N ASP A 296 7.16 -18.99 -6.10
CA ASP A 296 8.20 -19.99 -6.31
C ASP A 296 9.27 -19.52 -7.32
N LEU A 297 8.86 -18.77 -8.35
CA LEU A 297 9.78 -18.18 -9.33
C LEU A 297 10.64 -17.09 -8.69
N LEU A 298 10.07 -16.26 -7.82
CA LEU A 298 10.81 -15.27 -7.05
C LEU A 298 11.77 -15.89 -6.03
N HIS A 299 11.44 -17.08 -5.48
CA HIS A 299 12.34 -17.85 -4.63
C HIS A 299 13.47 -18.53 -5.40
N THR A 300 13.26 -18.88 -6.67
CA THR A 300 14.26 -19.57 -7.52
C THR A 300 15.14 -18.60 -8.32
N ILE A 301 14.76 -17.31 -8.43
CA ILE A 301 15.60 -16.26 -8.99
C ILE A 301 16.80 -16.04 -8.06
N ASN A 302 17.91 -16.68 -8.41
CA ASN A 302 19.20 -16.57 -7.72
C ASN A 302 20.14 -15.53 -8.37
N ILE A 303 19.60 -14.70 -9.27
CA ILE A 303 20.31 -13.67 -10.05
C ILE A 303 19.57 -12.35 -9.85
N GLU A 304 20.31 -11.25 -9.67
CA GLU A 304 19.71 -9.94 -9.44
C GLU A 304 18.85 -9.49 -10.65
N PRO A 305 17.54 -9.24 -10.46
CA PRO A 305 16.68 -8.83 -11.56
C PRO A 305 16.97 -7.38 -11.97
N ILE A 306 17.48 -7.20 -13.19
CA ILE A 306 17.63 -5.90 -13.83
C ILE A 306 16.34 -5.60 -14.60
N LEU A 307 15.47 -4.73 -14.06
CA LEU A 307 14.33 -4.18 -14.79
C LEU A 307 14.65 -2.72 -15.13
N ILE A 308 15.15 -2.52 -16.36
CA ILE A 308 15.36 -1.16 -16.90
C ILE A 308 13.99 -0.67 -17.37
N ALA A 309 13.56 0.48 -16.83
CA ALA A 309 12.41 1.20 -17.32
C ALA A 309 12.60 1.47 -18.82
N THR A 310 11.61 1.08 -19.62
CA THR A 310 11.46 1.28 -21.07
C THR A 310 12.26 0.37 -22.02
N THR A 311 11.47 -0.22 -22.94
CA THR A 311 11.76 -0.73 -24.30
C THR A 311 12.85 -1.81 -24.54
N THR A 312 13.73 -2.09 -23.59
CA THR A 312 14.93 -2.93 -23.87
C THR A 312 14.79 -4.40 -23.44
N LEU A 313 13.71 -4.77 -22.74
CA LEU A 313 13.43 -6.17 -22.39
C LEU A 313 13.18 -7.08 -23.61
N LEU A 314 12.72 -6.50 -24.74
CA LEU A 314 12.48 -7.27 -25.96
C LEU A 314 13.79 -7.81 -26.59
N ARG A 315 14.93 -7.15 -26.39
CA ARG A 315 16.22 -7.61 -26.95
C ARG A 315 16.98 -8.55 -26.04
N GLN A 316 17.02 -8.29 -24.73
CA GLN A 316 17.78 -9.15 -23.81
C GLN A 316 17.11 -10.52 -23.57
N ARG A 317 15.78 -10.63 -23.70
CA ARG A 317 15.08 -11.91 -23.53
C ARG A 317 15.11 -12.82 -24.75
N GLN A 318 15.28 -12.30 -25.96
CA GLN A 318 15.61 -13.15 -27.13
C GLN A 318 16.95 -13.87 -26.93
N GLN A 319 17.87 -13.28 -26.17
CA GLN A 319 19.18 -13.89 -25.90
C GLN A 319 19.16 -14.89 -24.73
N ILE A 320 18.33 -14.65 -23.70
CA ILE A 320 18.21 -15.53 -22.52
C ILE A 320 17.24 -16.73 -22.77
N LEU A 321 16.20 -16.56 -23.60
CA LEU A 321 15.31 -17.68 -23.97
C LEU A 321 15.99 -18.70 -24.90
N CYS A 322 16.97 -18.27 -25.71
CA CYS A 322 17.77 -19.16 -26.56
C CYS A 322 18.79 -20.00 -25.78
N THR A 323 19.15 -19.63 -24.56
CA THR A 323 20.10 -20.42 -23.73
C THR A 323 19.40 -21.39 -22.78
N ASN A 324 18.16 -21.11 -22.36
CA ASN A 324 17.39 -22.00 -21.48
C ASN A 324 16.38 -22.93 -22.19
N SER A 325 16.18 -22.78 -23.51
CA SER A 325 15.35 -23.69 -24.32
C SER A 325 15.85 -25.14 -24.38
N THR A 326 17.07 -25.41 -23.90
CA THR A 326 17.67 -26.76 -23.87
C THR A 326 17.24 -27.57 -22.64
N ILE A 327 16.66 -26.95 -21.60
CA ILE A 327 16.36 -27.66 -20.34
C ILE A 327 14.86 -27.98 -20.17
N LEU A 328 13.94 -27.23 -20.79
CA LEU A 328 12.49 -27.47 -20.63
C LEU A 328 11.85 -28.38 -21.70
N THR A 329 12.59 -28.84 -22.71
CA THR A 329 12.07 -29.75 -23.76
C THR A 329 12.17 -31.24 -23.43
N ARG A 330 12.81 -31.64 -22.32
CA ARG A 330 12.98 -33.07 -21.97
C ARG A 330 11.89 -33.69 -21.08
N ALA A 331 10.94 -32.90 -20.57
CA ALA A 331 9.99 -33.40 -19.55
C ALA A 331 8.59 -33.81 -20.06
N ASN A 332 8.24 -33.62 -21.35
CA ASN A 332 6.88 -33.94 -21.84
C ASN A 332 6.86 -34.51 -23.26
N ARG A 333 7.51 -35.65 -23.49
CA ARG A 333 7.18 -36.51 -24.63
C ARG A 333 7.24 -37.98 -24.22
N HIS A 334 6.17 -38.51 -23.67
CA HIS A 334 5.84 -39.93 -23.79
C HIS A 334 4.32 -40.08 -23.98
N LYS A 335 3.96 -40.78 -25.07
CA LYS A 335 2.62 -41.06 -25.63
C LYS A 335 2.02 -39.86 -26.38
N ILE A 336 1.73 -39.93 -27.68
CA ILE A 336 1.07 -41.01 -28.44
C ILE A 336 1.70 -41.18 -29.83
N LEU A 337 1.79 -42.45 -30.24
CA LEU A 337 2.25 -42.99 -31.52
C LEU A 337 1.21 -42.81 -32.65
N TYR A 338 1.74 -42.70 -33.87
CA TYR A 338 1.31 -43.22 -35.18
C TYR A 338 -0.16 -43.21 -35.64
N LEU A 339 -0.28 -42.73 -36.89
CA LEU A 339 -1.37 -42.71 -37.87
C LEU A 339 -2.39 -41.57 -37.74
#